data_AF-U6E074-F1
#
_entry.id   AF-U6E074-F1
#
_cell.length_a   1.000
_cell.length_b   1.000
_cell.length_c   1.000
_cell.angle_alpha   90.00
_cell.angle_beta   90.00
_cell.angle_gamma   90.00
#
_symmetry.space_group_name_H-M   'P 1'
#
loop_
_entity.id
_entity.type
_entity.pdbx_description
1 polymer ?
#
loop_
_entity_poly.entity_id
_entity_poly.type
_entity_poly.pdbx_seq_one_letter_code
_entity_poly.pdbx_strand_id
1 'polypeptide(L)'
;EKNRRLYRQVLFSADDRVKKCIGGVIFFHETLYQKDDNGVPFVRTIQDKGIVVGIKVDKGVVPLAGTDGETTTQGLDGLSERCAQYKKDGADFAKWRCVLKISERTPSALAILENANVLARYASI
;
A
#
# COMPACT_ATOMS: atom_id res chain seq x y z
N GLU A 1 -4.79 13.73 -11.77
CA GLU A 1 -4.15 12.50 -12.29
C GLU A 1 -2.78 12.77 -12.94
N LYS A 2 -2.69 13.59 -14.00
CA LYS A 2 -1.43 13.90 -14.71
C LYS A 2 -0.23 14.26 -13.81
N ASN A 3 -0.39 15.20 -12.87
CA ASN A 3 0.71 15.62 -11.99
C ASN A 3 1.15 14.51 -11.03
N ARG A 4 0.22 13.66 -10.57
CA ARG A 4 0.54 12.49 -9.73
C ARG A 4 1.37 11.47 -10.52
N ARG A 5 0.99 11.19 -11.76
CA ARG A 5 1.73 10.31 -12.68
C ARG A 5 3.14 10.85 -12.94
N LEU A 6 3.27 12.13 -13.32
CA LEU A 6 4.55 12.79 -13.58
C LEU A 6 5.48 12.70 -12.37
N TYR A 7 4.96 12.97 -11.17
CA TYR A 7 5.77 12.85 -9.95
C TYR A 7 6.27 11.42 -9.70
N ARG A 8 5.44 10.40 -9.95
CA ARG A 8 5.88 9.00 -9.83
C ARG A 8 6.92 8.65 -10.90
N GLN A 9 6.74 9.14 -12.11
CA GLN A 9 7.73 8.96 -13.18
C GLN A 9 9.08 9.56 -12.79
N VAL A 10 9.12 10.76 -12.18
CA VAL A 10 10.37 11.36 -11.68
C VAL A 10 11.10 10.43 -10.70
N LEU A 11 10.36 9.79 -9.78
CA LEU A 11 10.96 8.84 -8.84
C LEU A 11 11.43 7.55 -9.55
N PHE A 12 10.61 7.03 -10.47
CA PHE A 12 10.86 5.75 -11.12
C PHE A 12 11.88 5.84 -12.26
N SER A 13 12.11 7.04 -12.81
CA SER A 13 13.12 7.30 -13.84
C SER A 13 14.51 7.61 -13.27
N ALA A 14 14.65 7.71 -11.94
CA ALA A 14 15.94 7.85 -11.27
C ALA A 14 16.93 6.79 -11.79
N ASP A 15 18.17 7.18 -12.07
CA ASP A 15 19.12 6.30 -12.75
C ASP A 15 19.51 5.06 -11.93
N ASP A 16 20.28 4.18 -12.55
CA ASP A 16 20.65 2.85 -12.05
C ASP A 16 21.36 2.83 -10.69
N ARG A 17 21.84 3.97 -10.18
CA ARG A 17 22.38 4.06 -8.82
C ARG A 17 21.39 3.60 -7.76
N VAL A 18 20.08 3.71 -7.99
CA VAL A 18 19.05 3.28 -7.02
C VAL A 18 18.89 1.76 -6.91
N LYS A 19 19.37 0.99 -7.91
CA LYS A 19 19.15 -0.48 -7.97
C LYS A 19 19.72 -1.22 -6.75
N LYS A 20 20.83 -0.70 -6.19
CA LYS A 20 21.47 -1.29 -5.00
C LYS A 20 20.84 -0.83 -3.67
N CYS A 21 19.92 0.13 -3.72
CA CYS A 21 19.35 0.78 -2.54
C CYS A 21 17.90 0.38 -2.28
N ILE A 22 17.16 0.01 -3.33
CA ILE A 22 15.70 -0.18 -3.25
C ILE A 22 15.35 -1.63 -3.57
N GLY A 23 14.91 -2.37 -2.55
CA GLY A 23 14.41 -3.75 -2.73
C GLY A 23 12.95 -3.82 -3.19
N GLY A 24 12.15 -2.79 -2.90
CA GLY A 24 10.76 -2.75 -3.32
C GLY A 24 10.13 -1.37 -3.28
N VAL A 25 9.06 -1.17 -4.06
CA VAL A 25 8.29 0.08 -4.11
C VAL A 25 6.82 -0.22 -3.89
N ILE A 26 6.20 0.48 -2.94
CA ILE A 26 4.77 0.34 -2.65
C ILE A 26 3.96 1.33 -3.51
N PHE A 27 3.10 0.80 -4.35
CA PHE A 27 2.23 1.54 -5.24
C PHE A 27 0.88 1.81 -4.60
N PHE A 28 0.22 2.86 -5.10
CA PHE A 28 -1.23 2.99 -4.98
C PHE A 28 -1.90 2.41 -6.22
N HIS A 29 -3.17 2.01 -6.13
CA HIS A 29 -3.93 1.40 -7.22
C HIS A 29 -3.82 2.19 -8.53
N GLU A 30 -4.02 3.51 -8.49
CA GLU A 30 -3.88 4.38 -9.67
C GLU A 30 -2.50 4.24 -10.34
N THR A 31 -1.42 4.17 -9.55
CA THR A 31 -0.05 4.10 -10.07
C THR A 31 0.27 2.74 -10.69
N LEU A 32 -0.35 1.66 -10.21
CA LEU A 32 -0.13 0.31 -10.74
C LEU A 32 -0.49 0.21 -12.23
N TYR A 33 -1.49 0.97 -12.65
CA TYR A 33 -1.98 0.98 -14.04
C TYR A 33 -1.55 2.22 -14.84
N GLN A 34 -0.67 3.05 -14.28
CA GLN A 34 -0.11 4.21 -14.98
C GLN A 34 1.08 3.81 -15.85
N LYS A 35 1.35 4.66 -16.84
CA LYS A 35 2.45 4.55 -17.79
C LYS A 35 3.34 5.79 -17.75
N ASP A 36 4.60 5.63 -18.13
CA ASP A 36 5.52 6.74 -18.36
C ASP A 36 5.20 7.49 -19.67
N ASP A 37 5.97 8.53 -19.99
CA ASP A 37 5.80 9.33 -21.21
C ASP A 37 6.04 8.53 -22.51
N ASN A 38 6.72 7.38 -22.43
CA ASN A 38 6.98 6.49 -23.56
C ASN A 38 5.92 5.38 -23.67
N GLY A 39 4.89 5.39 -22.81
CA GLY A 39 3.85 4.37 -22.78
C GLY A 39 4.25 3.06 -22.08
N VAL A 40 5.38 3.03 -21.38
CA VAL A 40 5.83 1.86 -20.61
C VAL A 40 5.09 1.82 -19.26
N PRO A 41 4.44 0.70 -18.89
CA PRO A 41 3.82 0.57 -17.58
C PRO A 41 4.84 0.73 -16.44
N PHE A 42 4.49 1.48 -15.39
CA PHE A 42 5.41 1.70 -14.26
C PHE A 42 5.83 0.40 -13.55
N VAL A 43 4.95 -0.60 -13.52
CA VAL A 43 5.29 -1.95 -13.02
C VAL A 43 6.53 -2.49 -13.73
N ARG A 44 6.56 -2.39 -15.07
CA ARG A 44 7.68 -2.83 -15.88
C ARG A 44 8.93 -1.99 -15.62
N THR A 45 8.81 -0.67 -15.54
CA THR A 45 9.94 0.22 -15.21
C THR A 45 10.63 -0.17 -13.89
N ILE A 46 9.87 -0.59 -12.88
CA ILE A 46 10.41 -1.01 -11.57
C ILE A 46 11.01 -2.42 -11.65
N GLN A 47 10.33 -3.36 -12.32
CA GLN A 47 10.83 -4.73 -12.51
C GLN A 47 12.10 -4.80 -13.36
N ASP A 48 12.22 -3.98 -14.42
CA ASP A 48 13.42 -3.88 -15.27
C ASP A 48 14.64 -3.37 -14.46
N LYS A 49 14.41 -2.76 -13.29
CA LYS A 49 15.46 -2.36 -12.35
C LYS A 49 15.82 -3.43 -11.33
N GLY A 50 15.17 -4.59 -11.37
CA GLY A 50 15.32 -5.66 -10.38
C GLY A 50 14.65 -5.35 -9.04
N ILE A 51 13.70 -4.41 -9.02
CA ILE A 51 13.01 -3.96 -7.82
C ILE A 51 11.62 -4.62 -7.75
N VAL A 52 11.21 -5.07 -6.57
CA VAL A 52 9.91 -5.73 -6.39
C VAL A 52 8.77 -4.70 -6.32
N VAL A 53 7.65 -4.96 -6.98
CA VAL A 53 6.46 -4.11 -6.92
C VAL A 53 5.56 -4.56 -5.78
N GLY A 54 5.12 -3.61 -4.95
CA GLY A 54 4.14 -3.85 -3.90
C GLY A 54 2.91 -2.97 -4.06
N ILE A 55 1.79 -3.34 -3.43
CA ILE A 55 0.52 -2.64 -3.56
C ILE A 55 -0.11 -2.31 -2.20
N LYS A 56 -0.52 -1.04 -2.00
CA LYS A 56 -1.34 -0.67 -0.84
C LYS A 56 -2.77 -1.18 -1.05
N VAL A 57 -3.25 -2.01 -0.13
CA VAL A 57 -4.56 -2.67 -0.26
C VAL A 57 -5.62 -2.20 0.73
N ASP A 58 -5.22 -1.54 1.82
CA ASP A 58 -6.15 -0.94 2.78
C ASP A 58 -6.95 0.22 2.16
N LYS A 59 -8.22 0.36 2.57
CA LYS A 59 -9.15 1.42 2.14
C LYS A 59 -9.25 2.55 3.16
N GLY A 60 -8.19 2.76 3.95
CA GLY A 60 -8.09 3.83 4.93
C GLY A 60 -8.66 3.49 6.30
N VAL A 61 -8.52 4.44 7.22
CA VAL A 61 -8.98 4.32 8.60
C VAL A 61 -10.45 4.69 8.74
N VAL A 62 -11.12 4.09 9.72
CA VAL A 62 -12.49 4.43 10.14
C VAL A 62 -12.53 4.60 11.66
N PRO A 63 -13.38 5.51 12.19
CA PRO A 63 -13.47 5.73 13.64
C PRO A 63 -13.92 4.47 14.40
N LEU A 64 -13.33 4.24 15.56
CA LEU A 64 -13.81 3.23 16.52
C LEU A 64 -14.79 3.87 17.50
N ALA A 65 -16.08 3.56 17.34
CA ALA A 65 -17.13 4.07 18.22
C ALA A 65 -16.86 3.68 19.69
N GLY A 66 -17.10 4.61 20.61
CA GLY A 66 -16.85 4.42 22.05
C GLY A 66 -15.39 4.63 22.48
N THR A 67 -14.52 5.11 21.58
CA THR A 67 -13.11 5.45 21.89
C THR A 67 -12.82 6.94 21.78
N ASP A 68 -11.69 7.40 22.33
CA ASP A 68 -11.24 8.80 22.28
C ASP A 68 -10.51 9.12 20.96
N GLY A 69 -11.29 9.15 19.87
CA GLY A 69 -10.79 9.49 18.54
C GLY A 69 -9.83 8.45 17.95
N GLU A 70 -9.96 7.17 18.34
CA GLU A 70 -9.16 6.08 17.79
C GLU A 70 -9.80 5.51 16.51
N THR A 71 -9.02 4.71 15.79
CA THR A 71 -9.43 4.18 14.49
C THR A 71 -9.09 2.70 14.33
N THR A 72 -9.88 1.98 13.54
CA THR A 72 -9.46 0.74 12.87
C THR A 72 -9.29 1.00 11.38
N THR A 73 -8.92 0.01 10.59
CA THR A 73 -8.67 0.13 9.16
C THR A 73 -9.58 -0.80 8.39
N GLN A 74 -10.18 -0.31 7.30
CA GLN A 74 -11.08 -1.08 6.46
C GLN A 74 -10.40 -1.55 5.16
N GLY A 75 -11.00 -2.52 4.48
CA GLY A 75 -10.56 -2.97 3.15
C GLY A 75 -10.47 -4.47 2.93
N LEU A 76 -10.96 -5.29 3.88
CA LEU A 76 -10.96 -6.76 3.77
C LEU A 76 -11.96 -7.28 2.73
N ASP A 77 -13.04 -6.56 2.49
CA ASP A 77 -14.08 -6.98 1.54
C ASP A 77 -13.53 -7.04 0.11
N GLY A 78 -13.63 -8.23 -0.50
CA GLY A 78 -13.10 -8.54 -1.82
C GLY A 78 -11.57 -8.52 -1.90
N LEU A 79 -10.87 -8.61 -0.76
CA LEU A 79 -9.42 -8.49 -0.72
C LEU A 79 -8.72 -9.66 -1.44
N SER A 80 -9.24 -10.88 -1.33
CA SER A 80 -8.67 -12.07 -1.99
C SER A 80 -8.65 -11.91 -3.51
N GLU A 81 -9.78 -11.53 -4.09
CA GLU A 81 -9.94 -11.31 -5.53
C GLU A 81 -9.04 -10.17 -6.02
N ARG A 82 -8.94 -9.10 -5.22
CA ARG A 82 -8.02 -7.99 -5.49
C ARG A 82 -6.56 -8.43 -5.42
N CYS A 83 -6.16 -9.20 -4.42
CA CYS A 83 -4.80 -9.74 -4.30
C CYS A 83 -4.46 -10.63 -5.50
N ALA A 84 -5.38 -11.50 -5.91
CA ALA A 84 -5.20 -12.33 -7.11
C ALA A 84 -5.04 -11.48 -8.38
N GLN A 85 -5.82 -10.41 -8.53
CA GLN A 85 -5.69 -9.50 -9.66
C GLN A 85 -4.37 -8.72 -9.61
N TYR A 86 -3.99 -8.14 -8.47
CA TYR A 86 -2.72 -7.42 -8.32
C TYR A 86 -1.51 -8.32 -8.54
N LYS A 87 -1.58 -9.59 -8.14
CA LYS A 87 -0.55 -10.58 -8.42
C LYS A 87 -0.39 -10.81 -9.92
N LYS A 88 -1.49 -10.96 -10.67
CA LYS A 88 -1.47 -11.05 -12.14
C LYS A 88 -0.91 -9.79 -12.78
N ASP A 89 -1.18 -8.63 -12.18
CA ASP A 89 -0.72 -7.33 -12.66
C ASP A 89 0.71 -6.97 -12.20
N GLY A 90 1.42 -7.90 -11.54
CA GLY A 90 2.86 -7.80 -11.25
C GLY A 90 3.25 -7.36 -9.85
N ALA A 91 2.32 -7.27 -8.89
CA ALA A 91 2.64 -7.00 -7.49
C ALA A 91 2.94 -8.30 -6.70
N ASP A 92 4.03 -8.31 -5.94
CA ASP A 92 4.49 -9.48 -5.18
C ASP A 92 4.41 -9.32 -3.66
N PHE A 93 4.18 -8.10 -3.17
CA PHE A 93 3.90 -7.84 -1.77
C PHE A 93 2.79 -6.80 -1.61
N ALA A 94 2.20 -6.73 -0.42
CA ALA A 94 1.14 -5.79 -0.12
C ALA A 94 1.50 -4.91 1.08
N LYS A 95 0.76 -3.82 1.27
CA LYS A 95 0.83 -2.97 2.46
C LYS A 95 -0.57 -2.66 2.99
N TRP A 96 -0.71 -2.81 4.30
CA TRP A 96 -1.86 -2.35 5.09
C TRP A 96 -1.36 -1.41 6.19
N ARG A 97 -2.12 -0.37 6.53
CA ARG A 97 -1.74 0.59 7.58
C ARG A 97 -2.84 0.75 8.61
N CYS A 98 -2.56 0.29 9.83
CA CYS A 98 -3.29 0.66 11.04
C CYS A 98 -2.68 1.91 11.69
N VAL A 99 -3.48 2.64 12.46
CA VAL A 99 -3.05 3.88 13.14
C VAL A 99 -3.49 3.82 14.59
N LEU A 100 -2.51 3.99 15.48
CA LEU A 100 -2.74 4.12 16.91
C LEU A 100 -2.28 5.51 17.35
N LYS A 101 -3.00 6.09 18.31
CA LYS A 101 -2.69 7.38 18.92
C LYS A 101 -2.16 7.12 20.32
N ILE A 102 -1.09 7.82 20.70
CA ILE A 102 -0.55 7.78 22.06
C ILE A 102 -1.03 9.03 22.80
N SER A 103 -1.65 8.83 23.96
CA SER A 103 -2.08 9.88 24.89
C SER A 103 -2.26 9.30 26.30
N GLU A 104 -2.78 10.08 27.24
CA GLU A 104 -3.12 9.60 28.58
C GLU A 104 -4.15 8.45 28.56
N ARG A 105 -5.04 8.40 27.56
CA ARG A 105 -6.15 7.42 27.47
C ARG A 105 -6.08 6.50 26.25
N THR A 106 -5.03 6.62 25.42
CA THR A 106 -4.88 5.85 24.18
C THR A 106 -3.43 5.38 23.98
N PRO A 107 -3.18 4.23 23.33
CA PRO A 107 -4.16 3.38 22.67
C PRO A 107 -4.98 2.54 23.65
N SER A 108 -6.31 2.47 23.48
CA SER A 108 -7.16 1.62 24.30
C SER A 108 -6.93 0.14 23.99
N ALA A 109 -7.29 -0.75 24.93
CA ALA A 109 -7.25 -2.19 24.70
C ALA A 109 -8.10 -2.60 23.48
N LEU A 110 -9.24 -1.93 23.27
CA LEU A 110 -10.10 -2.14 22.10
C LEU A 110 -9.37 -1.80 20.80
N ALA A 111 -8.72 -0.63 20.72
CA ALA A 111 -8.02 -0.21 19.51
C ALA A 111 -6.81 -1.11 19.18
N ILE A 112 -6.06 -1.55 20.19
CA ILE A 112 -4.94 -2.49 19.99
C ILE A 112 -5.48 -3.83 19.45
N LEU A 113 -6.48 -4.41 20.12
CA LEU A 113 -7.04 -5.71 19.75
C LEU A 113 -7.62 -5.70 18.34
N GLU A 114 -8.42 -4.68 18.02
CA GLU A 114 -9.10 -4.58 16.74
C GLU A 114 -8.10 -4.35 15.58
N ASN A 115 -7.12 -3.46 15.75
CA ASN A 115 -6.10 -3.24 14.72
C ASN A 115 -5.18 -4.46 14.54
N ALA A 116 -4.84 -5.18 15.60
CA ALA A 116 -4.07 -6.41 15.50
C ALA A 116 -4.87 -7.51 14.77
N ASN A 117 -6.14 -7.67 15.11
CA ASN A 117 -7.02 -8.66 14.48
C ASN A 117 -7.21 -8.38 12.97
N VAL A 118 -7.47 -7.13 12.58
CA VAL A 118 -7.63 -6.79 11.16
C VAL A 118 -6.32 -6.94 10.38
N LEU A 119 -5.16 -6.64 10.99
CA LEU A 119 -3.86 -6.90 10.38
C LEU A 119 -3.61 -8.39 10.16
N ALA A 120 -3.97 -9.25 11.12
CA ALA A 120 -3.84 -10.69 10.99
C ALA A 120 -4.74 -11.24 9.87
N ARG A 121 -5.99 -10.75 9.77
CA ARG A 121 -6.91 -11.11 8.68
C ARG A 121 -6.36 -10.68 7.32
N TYR A 122 -5.86 -9.45 7.21
CA TYR A 122 -5.20 -8.96 6.00
C TYR A 122 -3.99 -9.82 5.62
N ALA A 123 -3.10 -10.15 6.58
CA ALA A 123 -1.88 -10.90 6.32
C ALA A 123 -2.15 -12.36 5.89
N SER A 124 -3.28 -12.93 6.31
CA SER A 124 -3.69 -14.29 5.96
C SER A 124 -4.30 -14.42 4.57
N ILE A 125 -4.85 -13.34 4.00
CA ILE A 125 -5.53 -13.33 2.69
C ILE A 125 -4.51 -13.03 1.60
#